data_AF-A0A1C9C4K7-F1
#
_entry.id   AF-A0A1C9C4K7-F1
#
_cell.length_a   1.000
_cell.length_b   1.000
_cell.length_c   1.000
_cell.angle_alpha   90.00
_cell.angle_beta   90.00
_cell.angle_gamma   90.00
#
_symmetry.space_group_name_H-M   'P 1'
#
loop_
_entity.id
_entity.type
_entity.pdbx_description
1 polymer ?
#
loop_
_entity_poly.entity_id
_entity_poly.type
_entity_poly.pdbx_seq_one_letter_code
_entity_poly.pdbx_strand_id
1 'polypeptide(L)'
;RLMEELDNIANTTSFNGKQLLSGNFTNQEFQIGASSKQTEIATIGATQTSRIIFTRFETGRITSTSEEVPLPFKNYNGIDDFQFQKV
;
A
#
# COMPACT_ATOMS: atom_id res chain seq x y z
N ARG A 1 5.81 21.22 -3.95
CA ARG A 1 4.51 21.75 -4.39
C ARG A 1 3.45 20.66 -4.54
N LEU A 2 3.36 19.84 -5.59
CA LEU A 2 2.28 18.82 -5.65
C LEU A 2 2.35 17.76 -4.53
N MET A 3 3.54 17.22 -4.25
CA MET A 3 3.70 16.25 -3.14
C MET A 3 3.45 16.87 -1.76
N GLU A 4 3.82 18.12 -1.61
CA GLU A 4 3.60 18.89 -0.39
C GLU A 4 2.11 19.16 -0.15
N GLU A 5 1.34 19.43 -1.22
CA GLU A 5 -0.11 19.55 -1.11
C GLU A 5 -0.79 18.21 -0.80
N LEU A 6 -0.28 17.09 -1.31
CA LEU A 6 -0.76 15.77 -0.92
C LEU A 6 -0.53 15.50 0.58
N ASP A 7 0.66 15.82 1.09
CA ASP A 7 0.96 15.70 2.52
C ASP A 7 0.13 16.68 3.36
N ASN A 8 -0.13 17.89 2.84
CA ASN A 8 -1.03 18.86 3.47
C ASN A 8 -2.45 18.28 3.64
N ILE A 9 -3.03 17.73 2.57
CA ILE A 9 -4.35 17.07 2.61
C ILE A 9 -4.35 15.91 3.61
N ALA A 10 -3.32 15.05 3.60
CA ALA A 10 -3.21 13.91 4.50
C ALA A 10 -3.19 14.32 5.98
N ASN A 11 -2.55 15.46 6.29
CA ASN A 11 -2.38 15.94 7.67
C ASN A 11 -3.51 16.86 8.17
N THR A 12 -4.22 17.55 7.27
CA THR A 12 -5.25 18.53 7.63
C THR A 12 -6.67 17.98 7.56
N THR A 13 -6.91 16.91 6.77
CA THR A 13 -8.23 16.29 6.67
C THR A 13 -8.64 15.66 8.01
N SER A 14 -9.64 16.27 8.64
CA SER A 14 -10.12 15.87 9.97
C SER A 14 -11.62 16.03 10.11
N PHE A 15 -12.20 15.25 11.01
CA PHE A 15 -13.60 15.35 11.42
C PHE A 15 -13.68 15.41 12.95
N ASN A 16 -14.27 16.47 13.50
CA ASN A 16 -14.37 16.68 14.95
C ASN A 16 -13.04 16.48 15.69
N GLY A 17 -11.95 17.01 15.13
CA GLY A 17 -10.60 16.91 15.71
C GLY A 17 -9.91 15.55 15.53
N LYS A 18 -10.56 14.56 14.91
CA LYS A 18 -9.94 13.28 14.56
C LYS A 18 -9.37 13.38 13.15
N GLN A 19 -8.07 13.18 13.00
CA GLN A 19 -7.43 13.08 11.69
C GLN A 19 -7.86 11.78 11.00
N LEU A 20 -8.26 11.88 9.74
CA LEU A 20 -8.79 10.75 8.99
C LEU A 20 -7.71 10.07 8.13
N LEU A 21 -6.84 10.87 7.51
CA LEU A 21 -5.95 10.42 6.43
C LEU A 21 -4.48 10.25 6.85
N SER A 22 -4.17 10.54 8.12
CA SER A 22 -2.80 10.47 8.67
C SER A 22 -2.38 9.05 9.07
N GLY A 23 -3.30 8.07 9.00
CA GLY A 23 -3.08 6.70 9.47
C GLY A 23 -3.38 6.47 10.95
N ASN A 24 -3.82 7.50 11.67
CA ASN A 24 -4.25 7.39 13.07
C ASN A 24 -5.71 6.92 13.22
N PHE A 25 -6.47 6.88 12.12
CA PHE A 25 -7.87 6.45 12.12
C PHE A 25 -7.96 4.94 11.93
N THR A 26 -7.58 4.18 12.96
CA THR A 26 -7.49 2.71 12.91
C THR A 26 -8.42 2.08 13.94
N ASN A 27 -9.13 1.02 13.55
CA ASN A 27 -10.04 0.28 14.42
C ASN A 27 -11.10 1.17 15.09
N GLN A 28 -11.62 2.14 14.34
CA GLN A 28 -12.65 3.04 14.84
C GLN A 28 -14.00 2.33 14.79
N GLU A 29 -14.61 2.12 15.95
CA GLU A 29 -15.90 1.45 16.09
C GLU A 29 -17.06 2.45 16.00
N PHE A 30 -18.07 2.10 15.20
CA PHE A 30 -19.30 2.87 15.02
C PHE A 30 -20.47 1.98 15.43
N GLN A 31 -21.10 2.28 16.57
CA GLN A 31 -22.32 1.60 16.98
C GLN A 31 -23.46 1.95 16.01
N ILE A 32 -23.97 0.94 15.31
CA ILE A 32 -25.02 1.10 14.29
C ILE A 32 -26.37 0.47 14.70
N GLY A 33 -26.41 -0.25 15.82
CA GLY A 33 -27.61 -0.94 16.28
C GLY A 33 -28.04 -0.58 17.71
N ALA A 34 -29.17 -1.13 18.15
CA ALA A 34 -29.72 -0.88 19.49
C ALA A 34 -29.07 -1.74 20.58
N SER A 35 -28.51 -2.90 20.21
CA SER A 35 -27.88 -3.82 21.17
C SER A 35 -26.38 -3.56 21.28
N SER A 36 -25.81 -3.81 22.46
CA SER A 36 -24.36 -3.70 22.68
C SER A 36 -23.57 -4.53 21.65
N LYS A 37 -22.44 -3.98 21.18
CA LYS A 37 -21.51 -4.60 20.21
C LYS A 37 -22.06 -4.77 18.78
N GLN A 38 -23.15 -4.08 18.44
CA GLN A 38 -23.59 -3.94 17.05
C GLN A 38 -22.84 -2.76 16.42
N THR A 39 -21.59 -3.00 16.05
CA THR A 39 -20.66 -1.98 15.58
C THR A 39 -20.07 -2.32 14.22
N GLU A 40 -19.86 -1.31 13.39
CA GLU A 40 -18.99 -1.38 12.22
C GLU A 40 -17.61 -0.81 12.54
N ILE A 41 -16.56 -1.46 12.02
CA ILE A 41 -15.18 -1.01 12.23
C ILE A 41 -14.67 -0.36 10.96
N ALA A 42 -14.23 0.88 11.06
CA ALA A 42 -13.55 1.57 9.99
C ALA A 42 -12.07 1.77 10.32
N THR A 43 -11.22 1.47 9.35
CA THR A 43 -9.79 1.75 9.38
C THR A 43 -9.41 2.47 8.09
N ILE A 44 -8.75 3.60 8.21
CA ILE A 44 -8.22 4.38 7.10
C ILE A 44 -6.70 4.37 7.21
N GLY A 45 -6.03 3.86 6.18
CA GLY A 45 -4.57 3.82 6.11
C GLY A 45 -3.96 5.22 5.96
N ALA A 46 -2.66 5.32 6.24
CA ALA A 46 -1.92 6.56 6.03
C ALA A 46 -1.82 6.87 4.52
N THR A 47 -2.14 8.10 4.15
CA THR A 47 -2.09 8.57 2.75
C THR A 47 -0.98 9.58 2.48
N GLN A 48 -0.10 9.80 3.47
CA GLN A 48 1.10 10.62 3.32
C GLN A 48 1.98 10.07 2.20
N THR A 49 2.62 10.94 1.44
CA THR A 49 3.40 10.59 0.24
C THR A 49 4.53 9.60 0.56
N SER A 50 5.16 9.73 1.74
CA SER A 50 6.19 8.83 2.26
C SER A 50 5.71 7.39 2.51
N ARG A 51 4.39 7.16 2.59
CA ARG A 51 3.76 5.87 2.87
C ARG A 51 3.10 5.22 1.66
N ILE A 52 2.82 5.98 0.60
CA ILE A 52 2.10 5.47 -0.58
C ILE A 52 3.01 5.34 -1.81
N ILE A 53 4.10 6.09 -1.87
CA ILE A 53 5.01 6.06 -3.03
C ILE A 53 6.17 5.10 -2.73
N PHE A 54 6.05 3.87 -3.23
CA PHE A 54 7.12 2.88 -3.22
C PHE A 54 7.35 2.33 -4.62
N THR A 55 8.60 2.38 -5.08
CA THR A 55 9.05 1.70 -6.30
C THR A 55 10.29 0.88 -5.95
N ARG A 56 10.37 -0.34 -6.47
CA ARG A 56 11.52 -1.22 -6.29
C ARG A 56 12.30 -1.26 -7.59
N PHE A 57 13.57 -0.90 -7.52
CA PHE A 57 14.49 -0.96 -8.65
C PHE A 57 15.54 -2.03 -8.39
N GLU A 58 15.78 -2.87 -9.37
CA GLU A 58 16.82 -3.89 -9.35
C GLU A 58 17.63 -3.81 -10.64
N THR A 59 18.93 -4.04 -10.53
CA THR A 59 19.83 -4.09 -11.68
C THR A 59 20.77 -5.27 -11.50
N GLY A 60 20.81 -6.15 -12.49
CA GLY A 60 21.72 -7.28 -12.52
C GLY A 60 23.16 -6.86 -12.82
N ARG A 61 24.10 -7.79 -12.64
CA ARG A 61 25.48 -7.61 -13.08
C ARG A 61 25.58 -7.72 -14.60
N ILE A 62 26.61 -7.13 -15.18
CA ILE A 62 26.99 -7.37 -16.58
C ILE A 62 27.31 -8.87 -16.75
N THR A 63 26.57 -9.54 -17.62
CA THR A 63 26.78 -10.95 -17.95
C THR A 63 27.73 -11.07 -19.13
N SER A 64 28.79 -11.89 -18.99
CA SER A 64 29.78 -12.14 -20.04
C SER A 64 29.64 -13.54 -20.67
N THR A 65 28.68 -14.32 -20.20
CA THR A 65 28.36 -15.67 -20.66
C THR A 65 27.07 -15.66 -21.46
N SER A 66 26.99 -16.52 -22.49
CA SER A 66 25.79 -16.72 -23.30
C SER A 66 25.13 -18.03 -22.91
N GLU A 67 24.08 -17.94 -22.10
CA GLU A 67 23.29 -19.10 -21.64
C GLU A 67 21.80 -18.75 -21.68
N GLU A 68 20.97 -19.76 -21.94
CA GLU A 68 19.52 -19.64 -21.81
C GLU A 68 19.16 -19.71 -20.31
N VAL A 69 18.59 -18.63 -19.77
CA VAL A 69 18.26 -18.52 -18.34
C VAL A 69 16.75 -18.29 -18.18
N PRO A 70 16.05 -19.11 -17.37
CA PRO A 70 14.65 -18.85 -17.05
C PRO A 70 14.53 -17.61 -16.14
N LEU A 71 13.50 -16.79 -16.38
CA LEU A 71 13.20 -15.58 -15.60
C LEU A 71 11.92 -15.77 -14.76
N PRO A 72 11.99 -16.46 -13.62
CA PRO A 72 10.83 -16.60 -12.74
C PRO A 72 10.52 -15.30 -11.99
N PHE A 73 9.29 -14.79 -12.08
CA PHE A 73 8.75 -13.92 -11.04
C PHE A 73 8.03 -14.78 -10.01
N LYS A 74 8.65 -14.90 -8.84
CA LYS A 74 8.12 -15.69 -7.73
C LYS A 74 6.97 -14.96 -7.06
N ASN A 75 5.91 -15.70 -6.73
CA ASN A 75 4.75 -15.20 -5.99
C ASN A 75 4.19 -13.87 -6.55
N TYR A 76 3.96 -13.81 -7.86
CA TYR A 76 3.69 -12.53 -8.55
C TYR A 76 2.31 -11.94 -8.18
N ASN A 77 1.38 -12.74 -7.67
CA ASN A 77 0.00 -12.35 -7.31
C ASN A 77 -0.40 -12.72 -5.87
N GLY A 78 0.51 -13.26 -5.06
CA GLY A 78 0.19 -13.77 -3.71
C GLY A 78 -0.01 -15.30 -3.63
N ILE A 79 -0.06 -16.01 -4.75
CA ILE A 79 -0.31 -17.47 -4.81
C ILE A 79 0.66 -18.17 -5.78
N ASP A 80 0.81 -17.64 -7.00
CA ASP A 80 1.44 -18.33 -8.13
C ASP A 80 2.81 -17.75 -8.50
N ASP A 81 3.62 -18.57 -9.19
CA ASP A 81 4.83 -18.13 -9.88
C ASP A 81 4.54 -17.84 -11.35
N PHE A 82 5.19 -16.82 -11.91
CA PHE A 82 5.15 -16.52 -13.34
C PHE A 82 6.49 -16.88 -14.00
N GLN A 83 6.44 -17.66 -15.08
CA GLN A 83 7.61 -18.05 -15.87
C GLN A 83 7.46 -17.52 -17.28
N PHE A 84 8.43 -16.74 -17.76
CA PHE A 84 8.46 -16.35 -19.17
C PHE A 84 8.72 -17.58 -20.06
N GLN A 85 8.15 -17.57 -21.26
CA GLN A 85 8.47 -18.57 -22.28
C GLN A 85 9.94 -18.42 -22.69
N LYS A 86 10.57 -19.56 -22.96
CA LYS A 86 11.93 -19.64 -23.48
C LYS A 86 12.00 -18.96 -24.85
N VAL A 87 12.99 -18.11 -25.05
CA VAL A 87 13.29 -17.43 -26.32
C VAL A 87 14.62 -17.92 -26.88
#